data_AF-A0A7V3RK78-F1
#
_entry.id   AF-A0A7V3RK78-F1
#
_cell.length_a   1.000
_cell.length_b   1.000
_cell.length_c   1.000
_cell.angle_alpha   90.00
_cell.angle_beta   90.00
_cell.angle_gamma   90.00
#
_symmetry.space_group_name_H-M   'P 1'
#
loop_
_entity.id
_entity.type
_entity.pdbx_description
1 polymer ?
#
loop_
_entity_poly.entity_id
_entity_poly.type
_entity_poly.pdbx_seq_one_letter_code
_entity_poly.pdbx_strand_id
1 'polypeptide(L)'
;MQSVNIKLIELIPTKYPSVFQIQLNLNMQTRYIGKLDTAGDGTFITQRKPEHIFHKYGGAQGSLGINHSLLIDESIPFKWIVIDIDGHKLVTSRLYMLTHGKYFKFGNQGFELQCFLPINEFGISKARELEARQVIQENLFSEAV
;
A
#
# COMPACT_ATOMS: atom_id res chain seq x y z
N MET A 1 -10.78 28.50 -13.35
CA MET A 1 -9.89 27.38 -13.72
C MET A 1 -10.59 26.09 -13.32
N GLN A 2 -11.01 25.29 -14.28
CA GLN A 2 -11.59 23.97 -14.01
C GLN A 2 -10.47 23.05 -13.51
N SER A 3 -10.62 22.52 -12.29
CA SER A 3 -9.75 21.47 -11.77
C SER A 3 -10.01 20.20 -12.57
N VAL A 4 -9.08 19.84 -13.46
CA VAL A 4 -9.06 18.52 -14.07
C VAL A 4 -8.83 17.52 -12.96
N ASN A 5 -9.85 16.69 -12.68
CA ASN A 5 -9.75 15.62 -11.69
C ASN A 5 -8.89 14.50 -12.30
N ILE A 6 -7.57 14.64 -12.21
CA ILE A 6 -6.64 13.63 -12.69
C ILE A 6 -6.72 12.46 -11.71
N LYS A 7 -7.21 11.31 -12.19
CA LYS A 7 -7.15 10.07 -11.41
C LYS A 7 -5.67 9.75 -11.16
N LEU A 8 -5.26 9.86 -9.90
CA LEU A 8 -3.86 9.69 -9.48
C LEU A 8 -3.37 8.26 -9.72
N ILE A 9 -4.25 7.26 -9.61
CA ILE A 9 -3.90 5.84 -9.80
C ILE A 9 -4.65 5.27 -11.01
N GLU A 10 -3.90 4.61 -11.89
CA GLU A 10 -4.43 3.96 -13.08
C GLU A 10 -4.07 2.47 -13.10
N LEU A 11 -5.06 1.64 -13.44
CA LEU A 11 -4.92 0.20 -13.60
C LEU A 11 -4.80 -0.12 -15.09
N ILE A 12 -3.64 -0.62 -15.51
CA ILE A 12 -3.40 -0.98 -16.90
C ILE A 12 -3.50 -2.51 -17.04
N PRO A 13 -4.44 -3.02 -17.84
CA PRO A 13 -4.58 -4.46 -18.05
C PRO A 13 -3.28 -5.08 -18.60
N THR A 14 -3.00 -6.31 -18.18
CA THR A 14 -1.92 -7.11 -18.77
C THR A 14 -2.47 -8.27 -19.59
N LYS A 15 -1.58 -9.10 -20.14
CA LYS A 15 -1.97 -10.36 -20.79
C LYS A 15 -2.63 -11.38 -19.85
N TYR A 16 -2.51 -11.18 -18.53
CA TYR A 16 -3.14 -12.03 -17.52
C TYR A 16 -4.41 -11.33 -16.99
N PRO A 17 -5.59 -11.96 -17.04
CA PRO A 17 -6.87 -11.30 -16.74
C PRO A 17 -6.99 -10.71 -15.32
N SER A 18 -6.35 -11.33 -14.32
CA SER A 18 -6.36 -10.83 -12.94
C SER A 18 -5.23 -9.86 -12.63
N VAL A 19 -4.29 -9.62 -13.57
CA VAL A 19 -3.09 -8.85 -13.28
C VAL A 19 -3.12 -7.52 -14.01
N PHE A 20 -2.96 -6.44 -13.23
CA PHE A 20 -2.87 -5.07 -13.69
C PHE A 20 -1.50 -4.49 -13.35
N GLN A 21 -0.98 -3.63 -14.22
CA GLN A 21 0.09 -2.70 -13.86
C GLN A 21 -0.52 -1.46 -13.21
N ILE A 22 0.13 -0.97 -12.16
CA ILE A 22 -0.30 0.24 -11.46
C ILE A 22 0.58 1.40 -11.89
N GLN A 23 -0.05 2.43 -12.43
CA GLN A 23 0.59 3.70 -12.71
C GLN A 23 0.11 4.78 -11.74
N LEU A 24 1.06 5.59 -11.29
CA LEU A 24 0.85 6.81 -10.53
C LEU A 24 1.03 7.99 -11.47
N ASN A 25 -0.05 8.72 -11.72
CA ASN A 25 -0.09 9.92 -12.54
C ASN A 25 0.10 11.15 -11.64
N LEU A 26 1.27 11.77 -11.74
CA LEU A 26 1.60 13.03 -11.05
C LEU A 26 1.65 14.16 -12.07
N ASN A 27 1.44 15.40 -11.64
CA ASN A 27 1.33 16.59 -12.52
C ASN A 27 2.49 16.76 -13.53
N MET A 28 3.67 16.18 -13.28
CA MET A 28 4.84 16.31 -14.17
C MET A 28 5.37 14.96 -14.68
N GLN A 29 4.81 13.83 -14.25
CA GLN A 29 5.33 12.52 -14.58
C GLN A 29 4.33 11.40 -14.28
N THR A 30 4.31 10.39 -15.13
CA THR A 30 3.68 9.11 -14.84
C THR A 30 4.75 8.11 -14.45
N ARG A 31 4.50 7.35 -13.38
CA ARG A 31 5.43 6.35 -12.86
C ARG A 31 4.73 5.02 -12.69
N TYR A 32 5.38 3.95 -13.11
CA TYR A 32 4.98 2.61 -12.73
C TYR A 32 5.37 2.35 -11.27
N ILE A 33 4.41 1.92 -10.44
CA ILE A 33 4.63 1.73 -8.99
C ILE A 33 4.47 0.28 -8.54
N GLY A 34 3.97 -0.62 -9.38
CA GLY A 34 3.83 -2.04 -9.06
C GLY A 34 2.79 -2.75 -9.91
N LYS A 35 2.46 -3.98 -9.52
CA LYS A 35 1.37 -4.77 -10.11
C LYS A 35 0.31 -5.02 -9.06
N LEU A 36 -0.91 -5.23 -9.51
CA LEU A 36 -2.02 -5.74 -8.71
C LEU A 36 -2.46 -7.05 -9.32
N ASP A 37 -2.44 -8.12 -8.53
CA ASP A 37 -3.14 -9.36 -8.84
C ASP A 37 -4.46 -9.37 -8.08
N THR A 38 -5.59 -9.29 -8.78
CA THR A 38 -6.93 -9.26 -8.19
C THR A 38 -7.49 -10.65 -7.88
N ALA A 39 -6.71 -11.72 -8.07
CA ALA A 39 -7.12 -13.05 -7.66
C ALA A 39 -7.24 -13.16 -6.11
N GLY A 40 -8.23 -13.92 -5.64
CA GLY A 40 -8.50 -14.09 -4.21
C GLY A 40 -8.82 -12.76 -3.52
N ASP A 41 -8.14 -12.46 -2.42
CA ASP A 41 -8.30 -11.20 -1.66
C ASP A 41 -7.57 -10.00 -2.31
N GLY A 42 -6.90 -10.21 -3.44
CA GLY A 42 -6.11 -9.20 -4.13
C GLY A 42 -4.77 -8.91 -3.44
N THR A 43 -3.71 -8.80 -4.25
CA THR A 43 -2.34 -8.54 -3.79
C THR A 43 -1.68 -7.46 -4.64
N PHE A 44 -1.32 -6.34 -4.01
CA PHE A 44 -0.43 -5.35 -4.60
C PHE A 44 1.04 -5.77 -4.39
N ILE A 45 1.82 -5.74 -5.46
CA ILE A 45 3.22 -6.18 -5.48
C ILE A 45 4.08 -5.05 -6.05
N THR A 46 5.07 -4.61 -5.28
CA THR A 46 6.02 -3.59 -5.74
C THR A 46 7.46 -4.03 -5.49
N GLN A 47 8.35 -3.64 -6.40
CA GLN A 47 9.78 -3.88 -6.28
C GLN A 47 10.46 -2.61 -5.78
N ARG A 48 11.31 -2.77 -4.77
CA ARG A 48 12.11 -1.72 -4.17
C ARG A 48 13.56 -2.18 -4.13
N LYS A 49 14.43 -1.24 -3.77
CA LYS A 49 15.85 -1.44 -3.61
C LYS A 49 16.25 -0.88 -2.25
N PRO A 50 17.40 -1.25 -1.68
CA PRO A 50 17.84 -0.77 -0.37
C PRO A 50 17.86 0.75 -0.25
N GLU A 51 18.16 1.49 -1.33
CA GLU A 51 18.13 2.97 -1.33
C GLU A 51 16.73 3.57 -1.16
N HIS A 52 15.66 2.79 -1.34
CA HIS A 52 14.29 3.22 -1.07
C HIS A 52 13.90 3.10 0.42
N ILE A 53 14.77 2.55 1.27
CA ILE A 53 14.52 2.48 2.71
C ILE A 53 14.61 3.88 3.30
N PHE A 54 13.54 4.28 3.98
CA PHE A 54 13.42 5.59 4.59
C PHE A 54 13.87 5.54 6.05
N HIS A 55 15.09 6.03 6.31
CA HIS A 55 15.71 5.95 7.64
C HIS A 55 15.28 7.03 8.64
N LYS A 56 14.48 8.03 8.23
CA LYS A 56 13.92 9.01 9.19
C LYS A 56 12.82 8.43 10.08
N TYR A 57 12.36 7.21 9.79
CA TYR A 57 11.32 6.49 10.52
C TYR A 57 11.63 5.00 10.52
N GLY A 58 11.24 4.27 11.57
CA GLY A 58 11.48 2.82 11.70
C GLY A 58 12.83 2.41 12.31
N GLY A 59 13.53 3.33 12.98
CA GLY A 59 14.74 3.02 13.74
C GLY A 59 15.90 2.53 12.87
N ALA A 60 16.73 1.63 13.40
CA ALA A 60 17.94 1.13 12.71
C ALA A 60 17.63 0.41 11.38
N GLN A 61 16.47 -0.24 11.28
CA GLN A 61 16.06 -0.94 10.05
C GLN A 61 15.39 -0.02 9.03
N GLY A 62 14.94 1.17 9.45
CA GLY A 62 14.20 2.09 8.58
C GLY A 62 12.77 1.62 8.29
N SER A 63 12.16 2.23 7.28
CA SER A 63 10.77 2.02 6.91
C SER A 63 10.55 2.07 5.40
N LEU A 64 9.42 1.54 4.93
CA LEU A 64 9.05 1.51 3.51
C LEU A 64 7.70 2.14 3.26
N GLY A 65 7.64 2.93 2.20
CA GLY A 65 6.48 3.74 1.82
C GLY A 65 5.65 3.12 0.70
N ILE A 66 4.33 3.15 0.87
CA ILE A 66 3.34 2.93 -0.20
C ILE A 66 2.57 4.23 -0.42
N ASN A 67 2.22 4.50 -1.68
CA ASN A 67 1.45 5.67 -2.05
C ASN A 67 0.09 5.70 -1.33
N HIS A 68 -0.24 6.83 -0.70
CA HIS A 68 -1.47 6.97 0.07
C HIS A 68 -2.71 6.81 -0.80
N SER A 69 -2.75 7.42 -1.99
CA SER A 69 -3.91 7.34 -2.88
C SER A 69 -4.23 5.90 -3.28
N LEU A 70 -3.21 5.06 -3.50
CA LEU A 70 -3.39 3.63 -3.72
C LEU A 70 -4.01 2.93 -2.48
N LEU A 71 -3.58 3.30 -1.27
CA LEU A 71 -4.07 2.69 -0.03
C LEU A 71 -5.49 3.12 0.34
N ILE A 72 -5.97 4.29 -0.08
CA ILE A 72 -7.33 4.76 0.28
C ILE A 72 -8.35 4.62 -0.84
N ASP A 73 -7.93 4.36 -2.07
CA ASP A 73 -8.85 4.15 -3.19
C ASP A 73 -9.54 2.78 -3.07
N GLU A 74 -10.76 2.77 -2.52
CA GLU A 74 -11.58 1.56 -2.34
C GLU A 74 -11.98 0.91 -3.66
N SER A 75 -11.93 1.63 -4.78
CA SER A 75 -12.20 1.05 -6.11
C SER A 75 -11.11 0.09 -6.58
N ILE A 76 -9.96 0.06 -5.90
CA ILE A 76 -8.84 -0.84 -6.19
C ILE A 76 -8.87 -1.99 -5.16
N PRO A 77 -9.36 -3.19 -5.52
CA PRO A 77 -9.56 -4.28 -4.58
C PRO A 77 -8.25 -5.03 -4.33
N PHE A 78 -7.60 -4.73 -3.21
CA PHE A 78 -6.51 -5.53 -2.68
C PHE A 78 -6.45 -5.48 -1.16
N LYS A 79 -6.18 -6.64 -0.58
CA LYS A 79 -5.93 -6.81 0.84
C LYS A 79 -4.45 -6.82 1.14
N TRP A 80 -3.66 -7.54 0.34
CA TRP A 80 -2.27 -7.83 0.64
C TRP A 80 -1.32 -6.87 -0.07
N ILE A 81 -0.24 -6.54 0.61
CA ILE A 81 0.87 -5.74 0.10
C ILE A 81 2.13 -6.59 0.20
N VAL A 82 2.82 -6.75 -0.92
CA VAL A 82 4.13 -7.40 -1.00
C VAL A 82 5.14 -6.38 -1.51
N ILE A 83 6.17 -6.14 -0.72
CA ILE A 83 7.33 -5.34 -1.12
C ILE A 83 8.52 -6.28 -1.26
N ASP A 84 9.04 -6.40 -2.47
CA ASP A 84 10.25 -7.17 -2.77
C ASP A 84 11.45 -6.22 -2.76
N ILE A 85 12.42 -6.46 -1.88
CA ILE A 85 13.70 -5.75 -1.83
C ILE A 85 14.80 -6.76 -2.17
N ASP A 86 15.34 -6.66 -3.37
CA ASP A 86 16.43 -7.53 -3.85
C ASP A 86 16.20 -9.03 -3.60
N GLY A 87 14.96 -9.50 -3.79
CA GLY A 87 14.55 -10.89 -3.59
C GLY A 87 13.98 -11.19 -2.19
N HIS A 88 14.11 -10.26 -1.23
CA HIS A 88 13.53 -10.39 0.09
C HIS A 88 12.11 -9.82 0.12
N LYS A 89 11.13 -10.69 0.33
CA LYS A 89 9.71 -10.32 0.36
C LYS A 89 9.26 -9.95 1.76
N LEU A 90 8.82 -8.70 1.90
CA LEU A 90 8.09 -8.21 3.06
C LEU A 90 6.60 -8.20 2.74
N VAL A 91 5.77 -8.66 3.67
CA VAL A 91 4.32 -8.81 3.46
C VAL A 91 3.57 -8.14 4.60
N THR A 92 2.53 -7.39 4.27
CA THR A 92 1.58 -6.83 5.24
C THR A 92 0.20 -6.71 4.60
N SER A 93 -0.83 -6.34 5.36
CA SER A 93 -2.13 -6.00 4.81
C SER A 93 -2.30 -4.49 4.65
N ARG A 94 -3.16 -4.09 3.71
CA ARG A 94 -3.58 -2.72 3.48
C ARG A 94 -4.12 -2.09 4.76
N LEU A 95 -4.96 -2.83 5.49
CA LEU A 95 -5.50 -2.41 6.78
C LEU A 95 -4.40 -2.16 7.81
N TYR A 96 -3.45 -3.09 7.96
CA TYR A 96 -2.36 -2.95 8.92
C TYR A 96 -1.51 -1.72 8.61
N MET A 97 -1.22 -1.50 7.32
CA MET A 97 -0.47 -0.33 6.87
C MET A 97 -1.19 0.99 7.13
N LEU A 98 -2.50 1.06 6.91
CA LEU A 98 -3.31 2.24 7.22
C LEU A 98 -3.42 2.51 8.73
N THR A 99 -3.44 1.46 9.53
CA THR A 99 -3.61 1.54 11.00
C THR A 99 -2.31 1.92 11.72
N HIS A 100 -1.17 1.35 11.30
CA HIS A 100 0.11 1.50 12.01
C HIS A 100 1.14 2.33 11.26
N GLY A 101 0.87 2.68 10.01
CA GLY A 101 1.79 3.44 9.20
C GLY A 101 1.82 4.92 9.56
N LYS A 102 2.92 5.58 9.21
CA LYS A 102 3.13 7.01 9.40
C LYS A 102 3.22 7.74 8.06
N TYR A 103 2.51 8.85 7.95
CA TYR A 103 2.41 9.60 6.70
C TYR A 103 3.53 10.62 6.54
N PHE A 104 4.12 10.66 5.35
CA PHE A 104 5.12 11.65 4.96
C PHE A 104 4.80 12.21 3.58
N LYS A 105 4.96 13.52 3.41
CA LYS A 105 4.71 14.24 2.15
C LYS A 105 6.02 14.63 1.48
N PHE A 106 6.14 14.32 0.18
CA PHE A 106 7.35 14.59 -0.60
C PHE A 106 7.08 15.64 -1.67
N GLY A 107 7.45 16.90 -1.38
CA GLY A 107 7.30 18.02 -2.33
C GLY A 107 8.06 17.79 -3.64
N ASN A 108 9.31 17.32 -3.55
CA ASN A 108 10.18 17.09 -4.72
C ASN A 108 9.74 15.92 -5.61
N GLN A 109 8.73 15.15 -5.20
CA GLN A 109 8.17 14.03 -5.97
C GLN A 109 6.76 14.35 -6.48
N GLY A 110 6.40 15.63 -6.60
CA GLY A 110 5.07 16.04 -7.06
C GLY A 110 4.01 16.07 -5.95
N PHE A 111 4.42 16.42 -4.72
CA PHE A 111 3.57 16.44 -3.51
C PHE A 111 2.93 15.09 -3.18
N GLU A 112 3.69 14.01 -3.39
CA GLU A 112 3.24 12.66 -3.09
C GLU A 112 3.11 12.44 -1.58
N LEU A 113 1.93 12.03 -1.12
CA LEU A 113 1.72 11.52 0.23
C LEU A 113 1.94 10.01 0.23
N GLN A 114 2.83 9.53 1.09
CA GLN A 114 3.11 8.12 1.26
C GLN A 114 2.92 7.72 2.72
N CYS A 115 2.38 6.52 2.94
CA CYS A 115 2.28 5.88 4.25
C CYS A 115 3.48 4.96 4.43
N PHE A 116 4.23 5.09 5.53
CA PHE A 116 5.42 4.30 5.81
C PHE A 116 5.18 3.33 6.96
N LEU A 117 5.67 2.11 6.81
CA LEU A 117 5.68 1.10 7.88
C LEU A 117 7.14 0.73 8.21
N PRO A 118 7.55 0.65 9.49
CA PRO A 118 8.86 0.15 9.86
C PRO A 118 9.11 -1.27 9.35
N ILE A 119 10.34 -1.60 8.95
CA ILE A 119 10.62 -2.92 8.34
C ILE A 119 10.30 -4.08 9.30
N ASN A 120 10.56 -3.91 10.61
CA ASN A 120 10.21 -4.90 11.64
C ASN A 120 8.70 -5.06 11.88
N GLU A 121 7.86 -4.19 11.32
CA GLU A 121 6.40 -4.26 11.42
C GLU A 121 5.75 -5.02 10.26
N PHE A 122 6.52 -5.40 9.23
CA PHE A 122 6.01 -6.31 8.21
C PHE A 122 5.90 -7.74 8.76
N GLY A 123 4.83 -8.43 8.38
CA GLY A 123 4.58 -9.83 8.73
C GLY A 123 3.12 -10.20 8.56
N ILE A 124 2.85 -11.34 7.91
CA ILE A 124 1.49 -11.86 7.72
C ILE A 124 0.79 -12.10 9.06
N SER A 125 1.51 -12.64 10.06
CA SER A 125 0.93 -12.92 11.38
C SER A 125 0.44 -11.67 12.09
N LYS A 126 1.24 -10.58 12.06
CA LYS A 126 0.86 -9.28 12.64
C LYS A 126 -0.38 -8.70 11.96
N ALA A 127 -0.41 -8.75 10.62
CA ALA A 127 -1.55 -8.29 9.84
C ALA A 127 -2.84 -9.07 10.16
N ARG A 128 -2.75 -10.41 10.23
CA ARG A 128 -3.88 -11.28 10.58
C ARG A 128 -4.37 -11.09 12.00
N GLU A 129 -3.47 -10.84 12.95
CA GLU A 129 -3.85 -10.58 14.34
C GLU A 129 -4.71 -9.30 14.46
N LEU A 130 -4.36 -8.24 13.73
CA LEU A 130 -5.17 -7.03 13.67
C LEU A 130 -6.56 -7.31 13.08
N GLU A 131 -6.61 -8.03 11.95
CA GLU A 131 -7.87 -8.37 11.28
C GLU A 131 -8.79 -9.20 12.19
N ALA A 132 -8.24 -10.20 12.90
CA ALA A 132 -8.99 -11.02 13.84
C ALA A 132 -9.59 -10.17 14.98
N ARG A 133 -8.83 -9.20 15.50
CA ARG A 133 -9.31 -8.29 16.55
C ARG A 133 -10.47 -7.40 16.09
N GLN A 134 -10.45 -6.93 14.84
CA GLN A 134 -11.56 -6.14 14.30
C GLN A 134 -12.85 -6.97 14.17
N VAL A 135 -12.75 -8.18 13.64
CA VAL A 135 -13.91 -9.09 13.51
C VAL A 135 -14.54 -9.38 14.88
N ILE A 136 -13.72 -9.62 15.90
CA ILE A 136 -14.20 -9.82 17.27
C ILE A 136 -14.94 -8.58 17.79
N GLN A 137 -14.39 -7.39 17.57
CA GLN A 137 -15.04 -6.14 17.97
C GLN A 137 -16.37 -5.93 17.25
N GLU A 138 -16.43 -6.11 15.93
CA GLU A 138 -17.67 -5.98 15.16
C GLU A 138 -18.76 -6.94 15.65
N ASN A 139 -18.39 -8.19 15.97
CA ASN A 139 -19.33 -9.19 16.48
C ASN A 139 -19.83 -8.87 17.90
N LEU A 140 -18.97 -8.31 18.76
CA LEU A 140 -19.35 -7.89 20.13
C LEU A 140 -20.42 -6.78 20.11
N PHE A 141 -20.44 -5.93 19.08
CA PHE A 141 -21.42 -4.84 18.96
C PHE A 141 -22.65 -5.21 18.12
N SER A 142 -22.62 -6.32 17.37
CA SER A 142 -23.77 -6.79 16.58
C SER A 142 -24.69 -7.73 17.35
N GLU A 143 -24.19 -8.41 18.40
CA GLU A 143 -24.99 -9.27 19.29
C GLU A 143 -25.77 -8.49 20.38
N ALA A 144 -25.65 -7.16 20.44
CA ALA A 144 -26.28 -6.30 21.44
C ALA A 144 -27.65 -5.70 21.00
N VAL A 145 -28.30 -6.25 19.98
CA VAL A 145 -29.59 -5.78 19.42
C VAL A 145 -30.66 -6.84 19.48
#